data_AF-A0A2P2IGA3-F1
#
_entry.id   AF-A0A2P2IGA3-F1
#
_cell.length_a   1.000
_cell.length_b   1.000
_cell.length_c   1.000
_cell.angle_alpha   90.00
_cell.angle_beta   90.00
_cell.angle_gamma   90.00
#
_symmetry.space_group_name_H-M   'P 1'
#
loop_
_entity.id
_entity.type
_entity.pdbx_description
1 polymer ?
#
loop_
_entity_poly.entity_id
_entity_poly.type
_entity_poly.pdbx_seq_one_letter_code
_entity_poly.pdbx_strand_id
1 'polypeptide(L)'
;ANRGDEDDRDLSNPVDAELEMLREQSEDDSSNNGIEMGRYNFRSFGRRKLGRSSTYKCKDREGIVSKCEVLHLAIVCAGYNSSRSVVTLIKSVLFFRRNPLHFHLIVDAEAKVVLSTLFRSWNVPHVKVSFYLTDPLANEVSWVPNKHYSALFGLIKLTLNKALPVTLDRVIMLDTDITVATDIAELWSIFDKFGTKQYLGLVENQSDWYLGKLWKSHRPWPAIGRGYNSG
;
A
#
# COMPACT_ATOMS: atom_id res chain seq x y z
N ALA A 1 20.39 -1.88 56.14
CA ALA A 1 20.80 -2.80 55.07
C ALA A 1 19.57 -3.11 54.22
N ASN A 2 19.59 -2.57 53.00
CA ASN A 2 18.79 -2.78 51.80
C ASN A 2 17.26 -3.00 51.91
N ARG A 3 16.52 -2.01 51.42
CA ARG A 3 15.29 -2.21 50.64
C ARG A 3 15.31 -1.28 49.43
N GLY A 4 15.04 -1.86 48.26
CA GLY A 4 14.39 -1.22 47.12
C GLY A 4 15.31 -0.43 46.20
N ASP A 5 15.74 -1.06 45.11
CA ASP A 5 15.95 -0.39 43.82
C ASP A 5 15.15 -1.22 42.79
N GLU A 6 13.91 -0.79 42.53
CA GLU A 6 13.22 -1.11 41.28
C GLU A 6 13.70 -0.06 40.28
N ASP A 7 14.38 -0.50 39.22
CA ASP A 7 14.86 0.35 38.13
C ASP A 7 13.67 1.01 37.41
N ASP A 8 13.44 2.29 37.69
CA ASP A 8 12.68 3.19 36.82
C ASP A 8 13.43 3.34 35.49
N ARG A 9 13.03 2.55 34.48
CA ARG A 9 13.54 2.68 33.11
C ARG A 9 12.80 3.79 32.37
N ASP A 10 13.58 4.78 31.94
CA ASP A 10 13.18 5.95 31.18
C ASP A 10 12.65 5.55 29.78
N LEU A 11 11.34 5.69 29.56
CA LEU A 11 10.63 5.38 28.30
C LEU A 11 10.83 6.44 27.20
N SER A 12 11.89 7.25 27.25
CA SER A 12 12.20 8.25 26.23
C SER A 12 13.19 7.76 25.15
N ASN A 13 13.69 6.53 25.25
CA ASN A 13 14.69 5.97 24.34
C ASN A 13 14.07 5.01 23.29
N PRO A 14 14.19 5.29 21.97
CA PRO A 14 13.59 4.46 20.90
C PRO A 14 14.12 3.03 20.80
N VAL A 15 15.29 2.76 21.39
CA VAL A 15 15.97 1.45 21.32
C VAL A 15 15.35 0.43 22.27
N ASP A 16 14.80 0.87 23.41
CA ASP A 16 14.24 -0.02 24.42
C ASP A 16 12.84 -0.53 24.03
N ALA A 17 12.06 0.27 23.29
CA ALA A 17 10.78 -0.15 22.70
C ALA A 17 10.97 -1.19 21.58
N GLU A 18 12.09 -1.14 20.85
CA GLU A 18 12.42 -2.08 19.77
C GLU A 18 12.80 -3.46 20.33
N LEU A 19 13.43 -3.51 21.52
CA LEU A 19 13.83 -4.73 22.22
C LEU A 19 12.65 -5.49 22.86
N GLU A 20 11.57 -4.80 23.21
CA GLU A 20 10.37 -5.40 23.79
C GLU A 20 9.47 -6.01 22.69
N MET A 21 9.37 -5.36 21.53
CA MET A 21 8.67 -5.90 20.34
C MET A 21 9.33 -7.15 19.75
N LEU A 22 10.65 -7.28 19.86
CA LEU A 22 11.40 -8.46 19.37
C LEU A 22 11.30 -9.67 20.31
N ARG A 23 10.95 -9.47 21.59
CA ARG A 23 10.75 -10.56 22.54
C ARG A 23 9.41 -11.25 22.35
N GLU A 24 8.34 -10.50 22.08
CA GLU A 24 7.00 -11.05 21.86
C GLU A 24 6.88 -11.89 20.57
N GLN A 25 7.74 -11.66 19.57
CA GLN A 25 7.74 -12.45 18.32
C GLN A 25 8.50 -13.79 18.42
N SER A 26 9.18 -14.07 19.54
CA SER A 26 10.02 -15.26 19.69
C SER A 26 9.37 -16.42 20.44
N GLU A 27 8.19 -16.23 21.02
CA GLU A 27 7.54 -17.24 21.88
C GLU A 27 6.45 -18.09 21.17
N ASP A 28 6.07 -17.78 19.94
CA ASP A 28 4.93 -18.45 19.26
C ASP A 28 5.28 -19.53 18.22
N ASP A 29 6.56 -19.83 18.00
CA ASP A 29 7.00 -20.72 16.90
C ASP A 29 7.52 -22.09 17.41
N SER A 30 6.69 -22.80 18.18
CA SER A 30 7.00 -24.19 18.58
C SER A 30 5.78 -25.12 18.58
N SER A 31 5.27 -25.48 17.40
CA SER A 31 4.72 -26.83 17.18
C SER A 31 4.61 -27.16 15.68
N ASN A 32 5.50 -28.02 15.17
CA ASN A 32 5.41 -28.56 13.82
C ASN A 32 5.41 -30.10 13.88
N ASN A 33 4.24 -30.71 13.67
CA ASN A 33 4.08 -32.15 13.48
C ASN A 33 4.06 -32.47 11.98
N GLY A 34 5.01 -33.32 11.57
CA GLY A 34 5.20 -33.71 10.17
C GLY A 34 4.05 -34.54 9.58
N ILE A 35 3.82 -34.36 8.28
CA ILE A 35 2.92 -35.18 7.48
C ILE A 35 3.69 -35.70 6.25
N GLU A 36 3.73 -37.02 6.11
CA GLU A 36 4.35 -37.77 5.02
C GLU A 36 3.71 -37.49 3.64
N MET A 37 4.56 -37.40 2.61
CA MET A 37 4.17 -37.29 1.21
C MET A 37 3.81 -38.67 0.62
N GLY A 38 2.51 -38.89 0.39
CA GLY A 38 2.00 -40.01 -0.39
C GLY A 38 2.31 -39.88 -1.89
N ARG A 39 2.88 -40.94 -2.47
CA ARG A 39 3.16 -41.08 -3.91
C ARG A 39 1.84 -41.17 -4.70
N TYR A 40 1.63 -40.26 -5.65
CA TYR A 40 0.54 -40.36 -6.64
C TYR A 40 1.09 -40.78 -8.01
N ASN A 41 0.53 -41.87 -8.54
CA ASN A 41 0.83 -42.42 -9.87
C ASN A 41 0.33 -41.50 -11.00
N PHE A 42 1.25 -41.10 -11.89
CA PHE A 42 0.92 -40.38 -13.12
C PHE A 42 0.30 -41.34 -14.15
N ARG A 43 -1.01 -41.17 -14.43
CA ARG A 43 -1.65 -41.76 -15.63
C ARG A 43 -1.51 -40.79 -16.79
N SER A 44 -1.01 -41.27 -17.93
CA SER A 44 -0.91 -40.49 -19.16
C SER A 44 -2.31 -40.20 -19.73
N PHE A 45 -2.61 -38.92 -19.94
CA PHE A 45 -3.81 -38.50 -20.66
C PHE A 45 -3.48 -38.25 -22.13
N GLY A 46 -4.12 -39.05 -23.00
CA GLY A 46 -3.98 -38.98 -24.45
C GLY A 46 -4.40 -37.63 -25.05
N ARG A 47 -3.70 -37.26 -26.12
CA ARG A 47 -3.95 -36.07 -26.96
C ARG A 47 -5.40 -36.07 -27.48
N ARG A 48 -6.23 -35.12 -27.04
CA ARG A 48 -7.47 -34.75 -27.73
C ARG A 48 -7.18 -33.67 -28.76
N LYS A 49 -7.70 -33.85 -29.98
CA LYS A 49 -7.63 -32.89 -31.09
C LYS A 49 -8.29 -31.57 -30.71
N LEU A 50 -7.61 -30.45 -30.97
CA LEU A 50 -8.09 -29.11 -30.70
C LEU A 50 -9.13 -28.71 -31.77
N GLY A 51 -10.39 -28.64 -31.36
CA GLY A 51 -11.49 -28.10 -32.16
C GLY A 51 -11.50 -26.56 -32.10
N ARG A 52 -11.78 -25.96 -33.26
CA ARG A 52 -12.10 -24.57 -33.60
C ARG A 52 -12.38 -23.61 -32.42
N SER A 53 -11.57 -22.55 -32.33
CA SER A 53 -11.70 -21.43 -31.37
C SER A 53 -13.03 -20.69 -31.56
N SER A 54 -13.96 -20.86 -30.62
CA SER A 54 -15.04 -19.89 -30.41
C SER A 54 -14.52 -18.82 -29.46
N THR A 55 -14.61 -17.56 -29.86
CA THR A 55 -14.30 -16.41 -29.02
C THR A 55 -15.33 -16.30 -27.90
N TYR A 56 -15.05 -16.94 -26.76
CA TYR A 56 -15.80 -16.73 -25.53
C TYR A 56 -15.57 -15.30 -25.07
N LYS A 57 -16.50 -14.38 -25.37
CA LYS A 57 -16.52 -13.07 -24.72
C LYS A 57 -16.82 -13.28 -23.24
N CYS A 58 -15.90 -12.84 -22.38
CA CYS A 58 -16.15 -12.75 -20.94
C CYS A 58 -17.43 -11.91 -20.74
N LYS A 59 -18.48 -12.51 -20.19
CA LYS A 59 -19.65 -11.76 -19.72
C LYS A 59 -19.26 -11.13 -18.39
N ASP A 60 -18.82 -9.87 -18.43
CA ASP A 60 -18.65 -9.07 -17.23
C ASP A 60 -20.04 -8.86 -16.60
N ARG A 61 -20.17 -9.07 -15.28
CA ARG A 61 -21.43 -8.74 -14.57
C ARG A 61 -21.46 -7.23 -14.33
N GLU A 62 -22.66 -6.66 -14.31
CA GLU A 62 -22.84 -5.25 -13.92
C GLU A 62 -22.23 -5.01 -12.52
N GLY A 63 -21.43 -3.95 -12.38
CA GLY A 63 -20.71 -3.60 -11.16
C GLY A 63 -19.37 -4.34 -10.96
N ILE A 64 -18.93 -5.16 -11.91
CA ILE A 64 -17.61 -5.81 -11.88
C ILE A 64 -16.70 -5.14 -12.90
N VAL A 65 -15.58 -4.60 -12.42
CA VAL A 65 -14.51 -4.04 -13.25
C VAL A 65 -14.06 -5.09 -14.27
N SER A 66 -13.96 -4.71 -15.55
CA SER A 66 -13.65 -5.67 -16.61
C SER A 66 -12.33 -6.37 -16.32
N LYS A 67 -12.27 -7.70 -16.47
CA LYS A 67 -11.08 -8.49 -16.09
C LYS A 67 -9.80 -8.09 -16.84
N CYS A 68 -9.94 -7.45 -17.99
CA CYS A 68 -8.83 -6.99 -18.82
C CYS A 68 -8.47 -5.51 -18.57
N GLU A 69 -9.25 -4.80 -17.76
CA GLU A 69 -8.95 -3.42 -17.38
C GLU A 69 -7.75 -3.39 -16.45
N VAL A 70 -6.80 -2.50 -16.75
CA VAL A 70 -5.59 -2.28 -15.96
C VAL A 70 -5.94 -1.32 -14.83
N LEU A 71 -5.70 -1.73 -13.58
CA LEU A 71 -5.90 -0.87 -12.42
C LEU A 71 -4.59 -0.13 -12.11
N HIS A 72 -4.69 1.19 -11.97
CA HIS A 72 -3.55 2.06 -11.72
C HIS A 72 -3.44 2.40 -10.24
N LEU A 73 -2.32 2.02 -9.62
CA LEU A 73 -2.08 2.23 -8.19
C LEU A 73 -0.87 3.16 -8.02
N ALA A 74 -1.03 4.28 -7.32
CA ALA A 74 0.05 5.21 -6.99
C ALA A 74 0.49 5.04 -5.54
N ILE A 75 1.81 5.02 -5.33
CA ILE A 75 2.40 4.91 -3.98
C ILE A 75 3.56 5.89 -3.90
N VAL A 76 3.58 6.73 -2.86
CA VAL A 76 4.76 7.53 -2.51
C VAL A 76 5.58 6.71 -1.52
N CYS A 77 6.81 6.36 -1.90
CA CYS A 77 7.68 5.50 -1.09
C CYS A 77 9.11 6.02 -1.16
N ALA A 78 9.63 6.52 -0.05
CA ALA A 78 10.96 7.11 0.00
C ALA A 78 11.75 6.62 1.23
N GLY A 79 13.04 6.40 1.03
CA GLY A 79 13.95 5.83 2.01
C GLY A 79 13.83 4.31 2.17
N TYR A 80 14.82 3.73 2.85
CA TYR A 80 14.95 2.28 3.04
C TYR A 80 13.81 1.68 3.86
N ASN A 81 13.40 2.34 4.95
CA ASN A 81 12.36 1.83 5.84
C ASN A 81 11.01 1.75 5.12
N SER A 82 10.61 2.80 4.41
CA SER A 82 9.39 2.81 3.60
C SER A 82 9.43 1.74 2.51
N SER A 83 10.59 1.58 1.86
CA SER A 83 10.81 0.52 0.84
C SER A 83 10.67 -0.89 1.39
N ARG A 84 10.92 -1.11 2.68
CA ARG A 84 10.68 -2.38 3.36
C ARG A 84 9.19 -2.53 3.73
N SER A 85 8.58 -1.50 4.30
CA SER A 85 7.17 -1.53 4.74
C SER A 85 6.21 -1.75 3.57
N VAL A 86 6.45 -1.08 2.43
CA VAL A 86 5.60 -1.17 1.23
C VAL A 86 5.52 -2.58 0.65
N VAL A 87 6.46 -3.47 0.98
CA VAL A 87 6.44 -4.87 0.51
C VAL A 87 5.18 -5.60 0.98
N THR A 88 4.73 -5.33 2.20
CA THR A 88 3.49 -5.93 2.75
C THR A 88 2.28 -5.46 1.95
N LEU A 89 2.17 -4.14 1.71
CA LEU A 89 1.13 -3.59 0.85
C LEU A 89 1.13 -4.28 -0.52
N ILE A 90 2.26 -4.27 -1.22
CA ILE A 90 2.35 -4.82 -2.58
C ILE A 90 1.94 -6.29 -2.55
N LYS A 91 2.50 -7.11 -1.66
CA LYS A 91 2.14 -8.54 -1.56
C LYS A 91 0.65 -8.75 -1.33
N SER A 92 0.03 -7.99 -0.42
CA SER A 92 -1.40 -8.11 -0.14
C SER A 92 -2.26 -7.78 -1.37
N VAL A 93 -1.92 -6.70 -2.09
CA VAL A 93 -2.56 -6.35 -3.36
C VAL A 93 -2.35 -7.45 -4.41
N LEU A 94 -1.12 -7.96 -4.56
CA LEU A 94 -0.83 -9.01 -5.54
C LEU A 94 -1.53 -10.34 -5.21
N PHE A 95 -1.79 -10.61 -3.93
CA PHE A 95 -2.46 -11.82 -3.48
C PHE A 95 -3.94 -11.81 -3.83
N PHE A 96 -4.63 -10.69 -3.64
CA PHE A 96 -6.08 -10.60 -3.86
C PHE A 96 -6.48 -10.15 -5.27
N ARG A 97 -5.56 -9.56 -6.06
CA ARG A 97 -5.91 -9.00 -7.38
C ARG A 97 -6.49 -10.04 -8.33
N ARG A 98 -7.44 -9.60 -9.14
CA ARG A 98 -7.94 -10.34 -10.32
C ARG A 98 -7.66 -9.65 -11.66
N ASN A 99 -7.20 -8.40 -11.61
CA ASN A 99 -6.94 -7.55 -12.76
C ASN A 99 -5.43 -7.35 -12.99
N PRO A 100 -5.00 -7.04 -14.23
CA PRO A 100 -3.69 -6.47 -14.48
C PRO A 100 -3.48 -5.18 -13.67
N LEU A 101 -2.26 -4.96 -13.20
CA LEU A 101 -1.93 -3.77 -12.39
C LEU A 101 -0.83 -2.95 -13.07
N HIS A 102 -0.92 -1.63 -12.90
CA HIS A 102 0.18 -0.72 -13.16
C HIS A 102 0.47 0.08 -11.89
N PHE A 103 1.60 -0.21 -11.25
CA PHE A 103 2.11 0.57 -10.12
C PHE A 103 2.87 1.81 -10.61
N HIS A 104 2.45 2.97 -10.12
CA HIS A 104 3.11 4.25 -10.27
C HIS A 104 3.81 4.58 -8.95
N LEU A 105 5.13 4.42 -8.91
CA LEU A 105 5.91 4.59 -7.68
C LEU A 105 6.62 5.93 -7.72
N ILE A 106 6.23 6.84 -6.83
CA ILE A 106 6.87 8.12 -6.62
C ILE A 106 7.92 7.93 -5.52
N VAL A 107 9.19 7.98 -5.89
CA VAL A 107 10.30 7.44 -5.08
C VAL A 107 11.50 8.37 -5.08
N ASP A 108 12.33 8.30 -4.05
CA ASP A 108 13.69 8.83 -4.08
C ASP A 108 14.65 7.88 -4.82
N ALA A 109 15.91 8.28 -4.95
CA ALA A 109 16.92 7.51 -5.68
C ALA A 109 17.16 6.13 -5.03
N GLU A 110 17.19 6.07 -3.70
CA GLU A 110 17.40 4.87 -2.90
C GLU A 110 16.25 3.88 -3.07
N ALA A 111 15.01 4.33 -2.85
CA ALA A 111 13.83 3.47 -3.01
C ALA A 111 13.66 2.98 -4.45
N LYS A 112 14.03 3.81 -5.45
CA LYS A 112 14.02 3.38 -6.86
C LYS A 112 14.91 2.16 -7.08
N VAL A 113 16.12 2.14 -6.53
CA VAL A 113 17.05 1.01 -6.69
C VAL A 113 16.49 -0.25 -6.05
N VAL A 114 16.01 -0.14 -4.80
CA VAL A 114 15.43 -1.26 -4.04
C VAL A 114 14.21 -1.83 -4.76
N LEU A 115 13.24 -0.98 -5.08
CA LEU A 115 11.98 -1.41 -5.68
C LEU A 115 12.13 -1.87 -7.12
N SER A 116 13.05 -1.27 -7.90
CA SER A 116 13.37 -1.79 -9.25
C SER A 116 13.93 -3.20 -9.18
N THR A 117 14.82 -3.48 -8.22
CA THR A 117 15.38 -4.81 -7.99
C THR A 117 14.29 -5.79 -7.55
N LEU A 118 13.43 -5.38 -6.63
CA LEU A 118 12.31 -6.18 -6.14
C LEU A 118 11.36 -6.59 -7.27
N PHE A 119 10.82 -5.63 -8.03
CA PHE A 119 9.88 -5.95 -9.11
C PHE A 119 10.53 -6.75 -10.25
N ARG A 120 11.81 -6.49 -10.56
CA ARG A 120 12.55 -7.30 -11.55
C ARG A 120 12.73 -8.73 -11.08
N SER A 121 13.04 -8.94 -9.80
CA SER A 121 13.27 -10.28 -9.23
C SER A 121 12.00 -11.09 -9.08
N TRP A 122 10.89 -10.45 -8.70
CA TRP A 122 9.60 -11.13 -8.58
C TRP A 122 9.02 -11.51 -9.95
N ASN A 123 9.29 -10.70 -10.99
CA ASN A 123 8.89 -10.95 -12.38
C ASN A 123 7.42 -11.37 -12.52
N VAL A 124 6.53 -10.60 -11.88
CA VAL A 124 5.13 -10.96 -11.74
C VAL A 124 4.37 -10.68 -13.04
N PRO A 125 3.61 -11.65 -13.60
CA PRO A 125 2.87 -11.46 -14.84
C PRO A 125 1.73 -10.44 -14.68
N HIS A 126 1.48 -9.69 -15.76
CA HIS A 126 0.45 -8.65 -15.84
C HIS A 126 0.60 -7.54 -14.78
N VAL A 127 1.84 -7.30 -14.34
CA VAL A 127 2.19 -6.18 -13.47
C VAL A 127 3.19 -5.30 -14.21
N LYS A 128 2.83 -4.03 -14.39
CA LYS A 128 3.72 -2.99 -14.89
C LYS A 128 4.11 -2.07 -13.74
N VAL A 129 5.31 -1.52 -13.80
CA VAL A 129 5.79 -0.54 -12.83
C VAL A 129 6.39 0.65 -13.56
N SER A 130 6.12 1.86 -13.07
CA SER A 130 6.75 3.10 -13.54
C SER A 130 7.21 3.92 -12.35
N PHE A 131 8.41 4.46 -12.43
CA PHE A 131 9.06 5.19 -11.35
C PHE A 131 9.13 6.68 -11.68
N TYR A 132 8.82 7.51 -10.70
CA TYR A 132 8.84 8.98 -10.77
C TYR A 132 9.69 9.48 -9.62
N LEU A 133 10.72 10.30 -9.90
CA LEU A 133 11.60 10.80 -8.85
C LEU A 133 10.92 11.91 -8.06
N THR A 134 11.19 11.96 -6.74
CA THR A 134 10.67 13.00 -5.85
C THR A 134 11.36 14.34 -6.01
N ASP A 135 12.63 14.37 -6.47
CA ASP A 135 13.43 15.60 -6.53
C ASP A 135 12.77 16.74 -7.32
N PRO A 136 12.19 16.49 -8.53
CA PRO A 136 11.50 17.54 -9.28
C PRO A 136 10.22 18.06 -8.62
N LEU A 137 9.63 17.27 -7.71
CA LEU A 137 8.36 17.57 -7.06
C LEU A 137 8.54 18.29 -5.71
N ALA A 138 9.71 18.15 -5.08
CA ALA A 138 9.99 18.70 -3.76
C ALA A 138 9.71 20.21 -3.65
N ASN A 139 10.09 20.98 -4.68
CA ASN A 139 9.94 22.43 -4.70
C ASN A 139 8.47 22.90 -4.71
N GLU A 140 7.54 22.05 -5.10
CA GLU A 140 6.11 22.36 -5.17
C GLU A 140 5.45 22.41 -3.79
N VAL A 141 6.08 21.76 -2.80
CA VAL A 141 5.49 21.55 -1.48
C VAL A 141 6.43 21.87 -0.32
N SER A 142 7.73 22.07 -0.57
CA SER A 142 8.73 22.37 0.46
C SER A 142 8.47 23.68 1.20
N TRP A 143 7.69 24.60 0.61
CA TRP A 143 7.26 25.83 1.26
C TRP A 143 6.22 25.62 2.37
N VAL A 144 5.56 24.45 2.42
CA VAL A 144 4.55 24.13 3.44
C VAL A 144 5.24 23.71 4.73
N PRO A 145 5.05 24.44 5.85
CA PRO A 145 5.62 24.04 7.12
C PRO A 145 5.07 22.68 7.56
N ASN A 146 5.95 21.74 7.90
CA ASN A 146 5.54 20.41 8.31
C ASN A 146 6.30 19.93 9.56
N LYS A 147 5.57 19.29 10.48
CA LYS A 147 6.09 18.61 11.68
C LYS A 147 5.71 17.13 11.73
N HIS A 148 5.06 16.62 10.68
CA HIS A 148 4.65 15.23 10.57
C HIS A 148 5.87 14.32 10.36
N TYR A 149 5.82 13.09 10.86
CA TYR A 149 6.92 12.12 10.76
C TYR A 149 7.26 11.78 9.30
N SER A 150 6.26 11.73 8.41
CA SER A 150 6.47 11.53 6.97
C SER A 150 7.07 12.74 6.24
N ALA A 151 7.23 13.87 6.93
CA ALA A 151 7.87 15.09 6.44
C ALA A 151 7.46 15.47 5.00
N LEU A 152 8.44 15.75 4.14
CA LEU A 152 8.20 16.16 2.75
C LEU A 152 7.40 15.12 1.95
N PHE A 153 7.63 13.83 2.17
CA PHE A 153 7.01 12.75 1.40
C PHE A 153 5.49 12.65 1.64
N GLY A 154 5.03 12.98 2.85
CA GLY A 154 3.59 13.13 3.11
C GLY A 154 2.93 14.24 2.28
N LEU A 155 3.70 15.29 1.92
CA LEU A 155 3.21 16.39 1.09
C LEU A 155 3.35 16.10 -0.40
N ILE A 156 4.30 15.26 -0.82
CA ILE A 156 4.47 14.87 -2.23
C ILE A 156 3.18 14.27 -2.81
N LYS A 157 2.33 13.67 -1.98
CA LYS A 157 0.98 13.22 -2.37
C LYS A 157 0.15 14.30 -3.07
N LEU A 158 0.34 15.57 -2.72
CA LEU A 158 -0.36 16.71 -3.31
C LEU A 158 0.11 17.05 -4.73
N THR A 159 1.20 16.45 -5.20
CA THR A 159 1.83 16.72 -6.50
C THR A 159 1.59 15.62 -7.53
N LEU A 160 0.69 14.67 -7.25
CA LEU A 160 0.42 13.54 -8.14
C LEU A 160 0.04 13.95 -9.56
N ASN A 161 -0.70 15.04 -9.73
CA ASN A 161 -1.07 15.57 -11.05
C ASN A 161 0.13 16.08 -11.87
N LYS A 162 1.26 16.40 -11.22
CA LYS A 162 2.53 16.75 -11.88
C LYS A 162 3.42 15.53 -12.09
N ALA A 163 3.35 14.56 -11.18
CA ALA A 163 4.15 13.34 -11.24
C ALA A 163 3.63 12.36 -12.31
N LEU A 164 2.31 12.15 -12.38
CA LEU A 164 1.69 11.11 -13.17
C LEU A 164 1.45 11.55 -14.64
N PRO A 165 1.34 10.61 -15.58
CA PRO A 165 1.09 10.94 -16.99
C PRO A 165 -0.23 11.69 -17.16
N VAL A 166 -0.23 12.72 -18.01
CA VAL A 166 -1.44 13.52 -18.30
C VAL A 166 -2.57 12.74 -18.97
N THR A 167 -2.26 11.56 -19.52
CA THR A 167 -3.21 10.63 -20.14
C THR A 167 -3.83 9.64 -19.16
N LEU A 168 -3.47 9.73 -17.87
CA LEU A 168 -3.99 8.83 -16.84
C LEU A 168 -5.30 9.37 -16.27
N ASP A 169 -6.41 8.69 -16.55
CA ASP A 169 -7.75 9.17 -16.18
C ASP A 169 -8.08 8.95 -14.69
N ARG A 170 -7.64 7.81 -14.12
CA ARG A 170 -8.00 7.36 -12.76
C ARG A 170 -6.82 6.68 -12.11
N VAL A 171 -6.67 6.86 -10.79
CA VAL A 171 -5.61 6.22 -9.99
C VAL A 171 -6.03 6.11 -8.54
N ILE A 172 -5.76 4.96 -7.90
CA ILE A 172 -5.91 4.81 -6.45
C ILE A 172 -4.55 5.11 -5.82
N MET A 173 -4.51 6.04 -4.89
CA MET A 173 -3.33 6.28 -4.06
C MET A 173 -3.40 5.44 -2.79
N LEU A 174 -2.29 4.82 -2.40
CA LEU A 174 -2.19 4.00 -1.18
C LEU A 174 -0.93 4.35 -0.39
N ASP A 175 -1.04 4.40 0.93
CA ASP A 175 0.11 4.53 1.83
C ASP A 175 0.90 3.23 2.01
N THR A 176 2.18 3.38 2.33
CA THR A 176 3.12 2.24 2.39
C THR A 176 2.87 1.27 3.55
N ASP A 177 2.07 1.67 4.52
CA ASP A 177 1.70 0.89 5.72
C ASP A 177 0.27 0.32 5.65
N ILE A 178 -0.37 0.36 4.48
CA ILE A 178 -1.67 -0.27 4.25
C ILE A 178 -1.52 -1.77 3.95
N THR A 179 -2.50 -2.56 4.41
CA THR A 179 -2.69 -3.96 3.99
C THR A 179 -4.07 -4.12 3.40
N VAL A 180 -4.15 -4.68 2.20
CA VAL A 180 -5.42 -4.94 1.52
C VAL A 180 -5.87 -6.36 1.83
N ALA A 181 -7.13 -6.54 2.22
CA ALA A 181 -7.71 -7.84 2.60
C ALA A 181 -8.69 -8.42 1.56
N THR A 182 -8.95 -7.70 0.46
CA THR A 182 -9.91 -8.09 -0.59
C THR A 182 -9.43 -7.64 -1.98
N ASP A 183 -10.21 -7.90 -3.03
CA ASP A 183 -9.85 -7.52 -4.40
C ASP A 183 -9.91 -5.99 -4.57
N ILE A 184 -8.77 -5.36 -4.92
CA ILE A 184 -8.67 -3.90 -5.08
C ILE A 184 -9.58 -3.35 -6.19
N ALA A 185 -10.06 -4.21 -7.09
CA ALA A 185 -11.07 -3.87 -8.08
C ALA A 185 -12.38 -3.35 -7.45
N GLU A 186 -12.72 -3.80 -6.24
CA GLU A 186 -13.91 -3.32 -5.52
C GLU A 186 -13.77 -1.82 -5.19
N LEU A 187 -12.58 -1.39 -4.75
CA LEU A 187 -12.29 0.03 -4.53
C LEU A 187 -12.26 0.80 -5.84
N TRP A 188 -11.68 0.22 -6.91
CA TRP A 188 -11.65 0.85 -8.23
C TRP A 188 -13.06 1.14 -8.78
N SER A 189 -14.03 0.25 -8.55
CA SER A 189 -15.42 0.44 -8.99
C SER A 189 -16.10 1.69 -8.41
N ILE A 190 -15.55 2.28 -7.35
CA ILE A 190 -16.08 3.51 -6.75
C ILE A 190 -15.94 4.70 -7.69
N PHE A 191 -14.99 4.69 -8.63
CA PHE A 191 -14.89 5.75 -9.65
C PHE A 191 -16.16 5.86 -10.49
N ASP A 192 -16.87 4.75 -10.74
CA ASP A 192 -18.11 4.77 -11.53
C ASP A 192 -19.28 5.46 -10.78
N LYS A 193 -19.10 5.71 -9.47
CA LYS A 193 -20.06 6.43 -8.63
C LYS A 193 -19.75 7.93 -8.54
N PHE A 194 -18.64 8.40 -9.12
CA PHE A 194 -18.29 9.81 -9.08
C PHE A 194 -19.24 10.60 -9.99
N GLY A 195 -19.83 11.66 -9.43
CA GLY A 195 -20.51 12.69 -10.21
C GLY A 195 -19.52 13.55 -11.00
N THR A 196 -20.04 14.36 -11.92
CA THR A 196 -19.24 15.19 -12.85
C THR A 196 -18.34 16.24 -12.20
N LYS A 197 -18.52 16.52 -10.90
CA LYS A 197 -17.73 17.48 -10.12
C LYS A 197 -16.84 16.82 -9.05
N GLN A 198 -16.86 15.49 -8.94
CA GLN A 198 -16.08 14.76 -7.96
C GLN A 198 -14.77 14.31 -8.60
N TYR A 199 -13.64 14.74 -8.04
CA TYR A 199 -12.30 14.46 -8.55
C TYR A 199 -11.46 13.62 -7.58
N LEU A 200 -11.83 13.59 -6.31
CA LEU A 200 -11.10 12.90 -5.25
C LEU A 200 -12.08 12.19 -4.32
N GLY A 201 -11.81 10.92 -4.02
CA GLY A 201 -12.51 10.15 -3.00
C GLY A 201 -11.57 9.93 -1.82
N LEU A 202 -12.02 10.23 -0.61
CA LEU A 202 -11.29 10.03 0.64
C LEU A 202 -12.22 9.44 1.69
N VAL A 203 -11.64 8.78 2.68
CA VAL A 203 -12.36 8.23 3.82
C VAL A 203 -12.27 9.21 5.00
N GLU A 204 -13.37 9.34 5.74
CA GLU A 204 -13.39 10.12 6.99
C GLU A 204 -12.31 9.59 7.94
N ASN A 205 -11.61 10.50 8.63
CA ASN A 205 -10.68 10.11 9.67
C ASN A 205 -11.42 9.39 10.81
N GLN A 206 -10.83 8.31 11.32
CA GLN A 206 -11.42 7.55 12.43
C GLN A 206 -11.15 8.17 13.79
N SER A 207 -10.16 9.06 13.89
CA SER A 207 -9.80 9.75 15.14
C SER A 207 -10.46 11.13 15.27
N ASP A 208 -10.57 11.62 16.50
CA ASP A 208 -11.04 12.98 16.82
C ASP A 208 -9.96 14.06 16.64
N TRP A 209 -8.89 13.76 15.90
CA TRP A 209 -7.73 14.65 15.70
C TRP A 209 -8.13 16.07 15.33
N TYR A 210 -9.07 16.22 14.39
CA TYR A 210 -9.48 17.53 13.89
C TYR A 210 -10.56 18.22 14.73
N LEU A 211 -11.14 17.55 15.73
CA LEU A 211 -12.15 18.15 16.60
C LEU A 211 -11.55 19.06 17.68
N GLY A 212 -10.22 19.03 17.87
CA GLY A 212 -9.53 19.87 18.86
C GLY A 212 -9.79 19.49 20.31
N LYS A 213 -10.29 18.27 20.56
CA LYS A 213 -10.70 17.79 21.89
C LYS A 213 -9.72 16.84 22.57
N LEU A 214 -8.62 16.49 21.90
CA LEU A 214 -7.70 15.45 22.38
C LEU A 214 -6.92 15.87 23.64
N TRP A 215 -6.45 17.12 23.73
CA TRP A 215 -5.81 17.67 24.93
C TRP A 215 -5.92 19.20 24.98
N LYS A 216 -5.67 19.82 26.15
CA LYS A 216 -5.95 21.25 26.43
C LYS A 216 -5.33 22.24 25.43
N SER A 217 -4.15 21.95 24.91
CA SER A 217 -3.42 22.80 23.96
C SER A 217 -3.53 22.34 22.50
N HIS A 218 -4.31 21.31 22.22
CA HIS A 218 -4.47 20.82 20.85
C HIS A 218 -5.23 21.84 20.00
N ARG A 219 -4.57 22.28 18.92
CA ARG A 219 -5.09 23.27 17.96
C ARG A 219 -4.84 22.73 16.56
N PRO A 220 -5.66 21.77 16.08
CA PRO A 220 -5.48 21.19 14.76
C PRO A 220 -5.81 22.22 13.68
N TRP A 221 -5.34 21.96 12.46
CA TRP A 221 -5.79 22.71 11.29
C TRP A 221 -7.31 22.55 11.11
N PRO A 222 -8.05 23.58 10.68
CA PRO A 222 -9.49 23.45 10.46
C PRO A 222 -9.82 22.33 9.47
N ALA A 223 -10.80 21.49 9.81
CA ALA A 223 -11.35 20.48 8.92
C ALA A 223 -12.87 20.36 9.09
N ILE A 224 -13.54 19.79 8.09
CA ILE A 224 -14.97 19.46 8.17
C ILE A 224 -15.11 18.16 8.97
N GLY A 225 -15.91 18.18 10.04
CA GLY A 225 -16.13 17.00 10.88
C GLY A 225 -14.82 16.46 11.45
N ARG A 226 -14.61 15.14 11.35
CA ARG A 226 -13.33 14.51 11.73
C ARG A 226 -12.22 14.70 10.69
N GLY A 227 -12.47 15.41 9.59
CA GLY A 227 -11.54 15.50 8.46
C GLY A 227 -11.40 14.16 7.74
N TYR A 228 -10.35 14.04 6.93
CA TYR A 228 -10.13 12.87 6.08
C TYR A 228 -8.76 12.25 6.35
N ASN A 229 -8.68 10.93 6.22
CA ASN A 229 -7.42 10.19 6.22
C ASN A 229 -6.88 10.10 4.78
N SER A 230 -5.54 10.11 4.62
CA SER A 230 -4.86 10.12 3.32
C SER A 230 -4.13 8.81 2.98
N GLY A 231 -4.43 7.74 3.73
CA GLY A 231 -3.90 6.40 3.51
C GLY A 231 -4.46 5.70 2.28
#